data_AF-A0A9X4BW78-F1
#
_entry.id   AF-A0A9X4BW78-F1
#
_cell.length_a   1.000
_cell.length_b   1.000
_cell.length_c   1.000
_cell.angle_alpha   90.00
_cell.angle_beta   90.00
_cell.angle_gamma   90.00
#
_symmetry.space_group_name_H-M   'P 1'
#
loop_
_entity.id
_entity.type
_entity.pdbx_description
1 polymer ?
#
loop_
_entity_poly.entity_id
_entity_poly.type
_entity_poly.pdbx_seq_one_letter_code
_entity_poly.pdbx_strand_id
1 'polypeptide(L)'
;MRLAYSLRHPDVSWLQNREEVEDPDVVHVEVETARRAPVWAERRRNSTEHGLRFEFERHAQARRLRWLFIEEGTSICTVPRGRSVHNYMMGLMQLAEECSLTIVLFGTPRAAALWDSFPDVRRRSLFVWVERYREDRAEDHLAFGGLVMALARQYPLSSPDLLVNNLELALTNSAGSFGELKQFLARADQARRRRQAESIGTCDLISASYSRDQILSMWEVAKEFDRLQEPNVLARDLSHLDLAWAGGLGSGS
;
A
#
# COMPACT_ATOMS: atom_id res chain seq x y z
N MET A 1 10.40 3.90 -17.84
CA MET A 1 10.80 5.33 -18.00
C MET A 1 10.97 6.08 -16.68
N ARG A 2 10.06 6.04 -15.68
CA ARG A 2 10.37 6.62 -14.34
C ARG A 2 11.69 6.09 -13.79
N LEU A 3 11.86 4.77 -13.88
CA LEU A 3 13.06 4.05 -13.45
C LEU A 3 14.33 4.46 -14.21
N ALA A 4 14.24 4.69 -15.53
CA ALA A 4 15.38 5.15 -16.32
C ALA A 4 15.72 6.62 -16.03
N TYR A 5 14.71 7.46 -15.78
CA TYR A 5 14.89 8.85 -15.38
C TYR A 5 15.57 8.97 -14.02
N SER A 6 15.08 8.28 -13.00
CA SER A 6 15.65 8.32 -11.65
C SER A 6 17.09 7.84 -11.60
N LEU A 7 17.50 6.96 -12.52
CA LEU A 7 18.91 6.57 -12.64
C LEU A 7 19.75 7.62 -13.37
N ARG A 8 19.22 8.28 -14.40
CA ARG A 8 19.97 9.31 -15.17
C ARG A 8 20.14 10.62 -14.40
N HIS A 9 19.10 11.02 -13.69
CA HIS A 9 19.05 12.21 -12.84
C HIS A 9 18.67 11.75 -11.43
N PRO A 10 19.61 11.13 -10.70
CA PRO A 10 19.34 10.76 -9.32
C PRO A 10 19.07 12.03 -8.54
N ASP A 11 17.99 12.01 -7.78
CA ASP A 11 17.80 13.00 -6.74
C ASP A 11 18.86 12.74 -5.66
N VAL A 12 19.68 13.76 -5.39
CA VAL A 12 20.72 13.75 -4.37
C VAL A 12 20.41 14.74 -3.24
N SER A 13 19.23 15.38 -3.27
CA SER A 13 18.76 16.27 -2.20
C SER A 13 18.70 15.54 -0.85
N TRP A 14 18.41 14.24 -0.85
CA TRP A 14 18.41 13.41 0.36
C TRP A 14 19.78 13.28 1.06
N LEU A 15 20.89 13.66 0.40
CA LEU A 15 22.21 13.78 1.02
C LEU A 15 22.38 15.10 1.79
N GLN A 16 21.49 16.06 1.60
CA GLN A 16 21.47 17.32 2.34
C GLN A 16 20.92 17.09 3.75
N ASN A 17 21.15 18.06 4.63
CA ASN A 17 20.85 17.91 6.05
C ASN A 17 19.33 17.73 6.26
N ARG A 18 18.93 16.77 7.11
CA ARG A 18 17.52 16.36 7.25
C ARG A 18 16.55 17.47 7.69
N GLU A 19 17.07 18.57 8.22
CA GLU A 19 16.29 19.74 8.63
C GLU A 19 15.81 20.61 7.44
N GLU A 20 16.35 20.38 6.24
CA GLU A 20 15.99 21.07 4.98
C GLU A 20 15.32 20.11 3.97
N VAL A 21 14.72 19.01 4.44
CA VAL A 21 13.99 18.11 3.52
C VAL A 21 12.73 18.82 3.07
N GLU A 22 12.71 19.21 1.79
CA GLU A 22 11.51 19.73 1.13
C GLU A 22 10.33 18.77 1.34
N ASP A 23 9.14 19.35 1.46
CA ASP A 23 7.89 18.58 1.54
C ASP A 23 7.89 17.51 0.42
N PRO A 24 7.72 16.21 0.73
CA PRO A 24 7.72 15.14 -0.27
C PRO A 24 6.77 15.41 -1.45
N ASP A 25 5.67 16.13 -1.22
CA ASP A 25 4.73 16.50 -2.26
C ASP A 25 5.35 17.48 -3.29
N VAL A 26 6.26 18.36 -2.86
CA VAL A 26 7.00 19.28 -3.74
C VAL A 26 7.94 18.48 -4.66
N VAL A 27 8.72 17.56 -4.09
CA VAL A 27 9.62 16.68 -4.87
C VAL A 27 8.82 15.85 -5.89
N HIS A 28 7.66 15.32 -5.52
CA HIS A 28 6.80 14.61 -6.45
C HIS A 28 6.31 15.48 -7.62
N VAL A 29 5.92 16.73 -7.34
CA VAL A 29 5.50 17.69 -8.37
C VAL A 29 6.64 18.05 -9.31
N GLU A 30 7.84 18.26 -8.79
CA GLU A 30 9.03 18.54 -9.60
C GLU A 30 9.38 17.37 -10.52
N VAL A 31 9.39 16.15 -9.99
CA VAL A 31 9.64 14.93 -10.78
C VAL A 31 8.58 14.78 -11.87
N GLU A 32 7.30 15.01 -11.57
CA GLU A 32 6.23 14.96 -12.59
C GLU A 32 6.39 16.04 -13.66
N THR A 33 6.79 17.24 -13.28
CA THR A 33 7.03 18.35 -14.20
C THR A 33 8.22 18.05 -15.11
N ALA A 34 9.33 17.57 -14.55
CA ALA A 34 10.50 17.17 -15.32
C ALA A 34 10.20 16.04 -16.31
N ARG A 35 9.33 15.09 -15.94
CA ARG A 35 8.88 14.00 -16.83
C ARG A 35 8.07 14.48 -18.02
N ARG A 36 7.38 15.62 -17.91
CA ARG A 36 6.61 16.23 -19.00
C ARG A 36 7.49 17.07 -19.94
N ALA A 37 8.78 17.23 -19.65
CA ALA A 37 9.65 18.02 -20.51
C ALA A 37 9.76 17.41 -21.93
N PRO A 38 9.82 18.23 -22.99
CA PRO A 38 9.75 17.78 -24.39
C PRO A 38 10.78 16.70 -24.76
N VAL A 39 11.99 16.80 -24.19
CA VAL A 39 13.10 15.85 -24.41
C VAL A 39 12.72 14.41 -24.03
N TRP A 40 11.90 14.24 -22.98
CA TRP A 40 11.45 12.93 -22.52
C TRP A 40 10.28 12.41 -23.34
N ALA A 41 9.39 13.29 -23.79
CA ALA A 41 8.30 12.94 -24.70
C ALA A 41 8.82 12.45 -26.05
N GLU A 42 9.90 13.05 -26.56
CA GLU A 42 10.55 12.63 -27.80
C GLU A 42 11.26 11.28 -27.66
N ARG A 43 12.07 11.09 -26.60
CA ARG A 43 12.69 9.79 -26.32
C ARG A 43 11.67 8.67 -26.13
N ARG A 44 10.53 8.96 -25.49
CA ARG A 44 9.41 8.01 -25.35
C ARG A 44 8.91 7.51 -26.69
N ARG A 45 8.73 8.40 -27.66
CA ARG A 45 8.21 8.04 -28.99
C ARG A 45 9.18 7.13 -29.74
N ASN A 46 10.47 7.26 -29.48
CA ASN A 46 11.53 6.59 -30.23
C ASN A 46 12.16 5.39 -29.51
N SER A 47 11.67 5.00 -28.32
CA SER A 47 12.24 3.89 -27.54
C SER A 47 11.27 2.72 -27.41
N THR A 48 11.76 1.50 -27.66
CA THR A 48 11.01 0.28 -27.39
C THR A 48 11.06 -0.07 -25.89
N GLU A 49 10.11 -0.88 -25.42
CA GLU A 49 10.09 -1.37 -24.04
C GLU A 49 11.39 -2.13 -23.70
N HIS A 50 11.85 -2.98 -24.63
CA HIS A 50 13.12 -3.70 -24.50
C HIS A 50 14.32 -2.75 -24.40
N GLY A 51 14.36 -1.70 -25.23
CA GLY A 51 15.41 -0.67 -25.16
C GLY A 51 15.44 0.05 -23.81
N LEU A 52 14.27 0.41 -23.27
CA LEU A 52 14.17 1.03 -21.96
C LEU A 52 14.58 0.11 -20.82
N ARG A 53 14.27 -1.19 -20.93
CA ARG A 53 14.67 -2.21 -19.96
C ARG A 53 16.18 -2.40 -19.94
N PHE A 54 16.78 -2.65 -21.12
CA PHE A 54 18.23 -2.81 -21.25
C PHE A 54 18.99 -1.59 -20.72
N GLU A 55 18.49 -0.40 -21.01
CA GLU A 55 19.08 0.83 -20.51
C GLU A 55 19.02 0.94 -18.98
N PHE A 56 17.88 0.59 -18.38
CA PHE A 56 17.74 0.53 -16.93
C PHE A 56 18.72 -0.48 -16.32
N GLU A 57 18.80 -1.70 -16.85
CA GLU A 57 19.69 -2.75 -16.35
C GLU A 57 21.15 -2.29 -16.32
N ARG A 58 21.63 -1.73 -17.45
CA ARG A 58 22.99 -1.19 -17.54
C ARG A 58 23.24 -0.10 -16.50
N HIS A 59 22.28 0.79 -16.31
CA HIS A 59 22.42 1.89 -15.36
C HIS A 59 22.32 1.44 -13.91
N ALA A 60 21.47 0.46 -13.61
CA ALA A 60 21.31 -0.12 -12.28
C ALA A 60 22.59 -0.86 -11.86
N GLN A 61 23.14 -1.69 -12.75
CA GLN A 61 24.40 -2.40 -12.52
C GLN A 61 25.58 -1.45 -12.37
N ALA A 62 25.74 -0.48 -13.28
CA ALA A 62 26.84 0.50 -13.23
C ALA A 62 26.82 1.32 -11.93
N ARG A 63 25.63 1.63 -11.40
CA ARG A 63 25.44 2.36 -10.15
C ARG A 63 25.37 1.48 -8.91
N ARG A 64 25.43 0.15 -9.08
CA ARG A 64 25.24 -0.83 -7.99
C ARG A 64 23.95 -0.57 -7.21
N LEU A 65 22.87 -0.32 -7.92
CA LEU A 65 21.55 -0.12 -7.33
C LEU A 65 21.19 -1.36 -6.50
N ARG A 66 20.92 -1.17 -5.21
CA ARG A 66 20.56 -2.27 -4.29
C ARG A 66 19.07 -2.40 -4.05
N TRP A 67 18.36 -1.28 -4.09
CA TRP A 67 16.96 -1.19 -3.67
C TRP A 67 16.15 -0.43 -4.70
N LEU A 68 14.99 -0.97 -5.05
CA LEU A 68 13.99 -0.30 -5.86
C LEU A 68 12.67 -0.25 -5.10
N PHE A 69 12.22 0.95 -4.73
CA PHE A 69 10.95 1.16 -4.05
C PHE A 69 9.84 1.50 -5.06
N ILE A 70 8.69 0.84 -4.93
CA ILE A 70 7.48 1.09 -5.74
C ILE A 70 6.32 1.32 -4.78
N GLU A 71 5.88 2.58 -4.66
CA GLU A 71 4.89 3.00 -3.65
C GLU A 71 3.44 2.57 -3.97
N GLU A 72 3.06 2.58 -5.24
CA GLU A 72 1.71 2.23 -5.68
C GLU A 72 1.70 0.86 -6.36
N GLY A 73 2.12 -0.19 -5.64
CA GLY A 73 2.18 -1.55 -6.15
C GLY A 73 0.83 -2.07 -6.64
N THR A 74 -0.28 -1.61 -6.02
CA THR A 74 -1.64 -1.94 -6.45
C THR A 74 -1.93 -1.48 -7.90
N SER A 75 -1.26 -0.46 -8.41
CA SER A 75 -1.41 -0.05 -9.82
C SER A 75 -0.98 -1.14 -10.80
N ILE A 76 -0.04 -2.02 -10.42
CA ILE A 76 0.42 -3.16 -11.25
C ILE A 76 -0.73 -4.16 -11.47
N CYS A 77 -1.67 -4.26 -10.51
CA CYS A 77 -2.86 -5.09 -10.66
C CYS A 77 -3.81 -4.59 -11.76
N THR A 78 -3.68 -3.32 -12.18
CA THR A 78 -4.54 -2.69 -13.19
C THR A 78 -3.93 -2.86 -14.58
N VAL A 79 -3.92 -4.11 -15.07
CA VAL A 79 -3.41 -4.42 -16.40
C VAL A 79 -4.50 -4.26 -17.49
N PRO A 80 -4.18 -3.69 -18.66
CA PRO A 80 -5.09 -3.67 -19.80
C PRO A 80 -5.51 -5.08 -20.23
N ARG A 81 -6.71 -5.22 -20.81
CA ARG A 81 -7.24 -6.51 -21.31
C ARG A 81 -6.20 -7.25 -22.16
N GLY A 82 -6.02 -8.54 -21.87
CA GLY A 82 -5.08 -9.42 -22.59
C GLY A 82 -3.66 -9.44 -22.02
N ARG A 83 -3.35 -8.66 -20.98
CA ARG A 83 -2.10 -8.77 -20.22
C ARG A 83 -2.33 -9.48 -18.88
N SER A 84 -1.32 -10.18 -18.39
CA SER A 84 -1.37 -10.94 -17.15
C SER A 84 -0.54 -10.25 -16.06
N VAL A 85 -1.14 -10.03 -14.89
CA VAL A 85 -0.45 -9.54 -13.68
C VAL A 85 0.73 -10.45 -13.33
N HIS A 86 0.56 -11.76 -13.50
CA HIS A 86 1.62 -12.74 -13.30
C HIS A 86 2.85 -12.45 -14.16
N ASN A 87 2.67 -12.18 -15.46
CA ASN A 87 3.78 -11.89 -16.38
C ASN A 87 4.54 -10.62 -15.97
N TYR A 88 3.83 -9.61 -15.44
CA TYR A 88 4.47 -8.42 -14.90
C TYR A 88 5.33 -8.74 -13.68
N MET A 89 4.82 -9.54 -12.75
CA MET A 89 5.58 -9.94 -11.57
C MET A 89 6.80 -10.78 -11.93
N MET A 90 6.67 -11.71 -12.87
CA MET A 90 7.81 -12.48 -13.39
C MET A 90 8.86 -11.58 -14.03
N GLY A 91 8.45 -10.56 -14.78
CA GLY A 91 9.36 -9.57 -15.34
C GLY A 91 10.10 -8.77 -14.27
N LEU A 92 9.44 -8.38 -13.18
CA LEU A 92 10.07 -7.70 -12.05
C LEU A 92 11.04 -8.60 -11.29
N MET A 93 10.69 -9.87 -11.09
CA MET A 93 11.58 -10.84 -10.44
C MET A 93 12.82 -11.11 -11.28
N GLN A 94 12.67 -11.29 -12.59
CA GLN A 94 13.81 -11.42 -13.51
C GLN A 94 14.71 -10.18 -13.46
N LEU A 95 14.10 -8.98 -13.45
CA LEU A 95 14.86 -7.73 -13.35
C LEU A 95 15.64 -7.63 -12.04
N ALA A 96 15.03 -8.04 -10.93
CA ALA A 96 15.67 -8.07 -9.62
C ALA A 96 16.89 -9.00 -9.61
N GLU A 97 16.76 -10.19 -10.21
CA GLU A 97 17.83 -11.18 -10.35
C GLU A 97 18.97 -10.65 -11.24
N GLU A 98 18.65 -10.16 -12.45
CA GLU A 98 19.63 -9.65 -13.43
C GLU A 98 20.42 -8.44 -12.91
N CYS A 99 19.77 -7.57 -12.15
CA CYS A 99 20.40 -6.38 -11.58
C CYS A 99 20.97 -6.60 -10.17
N SER A 100 20.77 -7.78 -9.56
CA SER A 100 21.12 -8.07 -8.17
C SER A 100 20.57 -7.02 -7.20
N LEU A 101 19.29 -6.64 -7.38
CA LEU A 101 18.58 -5.65 -6.56
C LEU A 101 17.39 -6.28 -5.83
N THR A 102 16.95 -5.63 -4.76
CA THR A 102 15.71 -5.96 -4.07
C THR A 102 14.62 -4.96 -4.44
N ILE A 103 13.47 -5.46 -4.86
CA ILE A 103 12.28 -4.64 -5.12
C ILE A 103 11.42 -4.63 -3.86
N VAL A 104 11.14 -3.44 -3.35
CA VAL A 104 10.25 -3.20 -2.22
C VAL A 104 8.95 -2.61 -2.77
N LEU A 105 7.86 -3.38 -2.66
CA LEU A 105 6.54 -2.97 -3.09
C LEU A 105 5.71 -2.52 -1.89
N PHE A 106 5.19 -1.30 -1.93
CA PHE A 106 4.14 -0.85 -1.03
C PHE A 106 2.81 -0.96 -1.75
N GLY A 107 1.74 -1.20 -1.01
CA GLY A 107 0.43 -1.32 -1.61
C GLY A 107 -0.67 -1.47 -0.58
N THR A 108 -1.89 -1.32 -1.07
CA THR A 108 -3.11 -1.60 -0.31
C THR A 108 -3.37 -3.11 -0.27
N PRO A 109 -4.38 -3.60 0.48
CA PRO A 109 -4.76 -5.00 0.46
C PRO A 109 -4.99 -5.59 -0.94
N ARG A 110 -5.39 -4.76 -1.91
CA ARG A 110 -5.56 -5.16 -3.32
C ARG A 110 -4.26 -5.60 -4.01
N ALA A 111 -3.10 -5.27 -3.45
CA ALA A 111 -1.81 -5.76 -3.93
C ALA A 111 -1.63 -7.28 -3.72
N ALA A 112 -2.51 -7.93 -2.93
CA ALA A 112 -2.55 -9.38 -2.80
C ALA A 112 -2.63 -10.11 -4.15
N ALA A 113 -3.34 -9.51 -5.12
CA ALA A 113 -3.45 -10.04 -6.48
C ALA A 113 -2.09 -10.20 -7.22
N LEU A 114 -1.01 -9.59 -6.71
CA LEU A 114 0.34 -9.75 -7.25
C LEU A 114 0.99 -11.09 -6.87
N TRP A 115 0.55 -11.75 -5.79
CA TRP A 115 1.26 -12.91 -5.25
C TRP A 115 0.35 -14.03 -4.74
N ASP A 116 -0.90 -13.74 -4.34
CA ASP A 116 -1.74 -14.70 -3.64
C ASP A 116 -2.07 -15.93 -4.50
N SER A 117 -2.37 -15.72 -5.78
CA SER A 117 -2.62 -16.79 -6.75
C SER A 117 -1.34 -17.31 -7.46
N PHE A 118 -0.15 -16.82 -7.10
CA PHE A 118 1.10 -17.12 -7.81
C PHE A 118 2.16 -17.66 -6.83
N PRO A 119 2.19 -18.99 -6.58
CA PRO A 119 3.07 -19.61 -5.58
C PRO A 119 4.56 -19.32 -5.80
N ASP A 120 4.97 -19.16 -7.06
CA ASP A 120 6.33 -18.87 -7.47
C ASP A 120 6.77 -17.44 -7.13
N VAL A 121 5.85 -16.47 -7.19
CA VAL A 121 6.05 -15.12 -6.67
C VAL A 121 6.06 -15.15 -5.14
N ARG A 122 5.06 -15.81 -4.54
CA ARG A 122 4.89 -15.86 -3.07
C ARG A 122 6.10 -16.44 -2.37
N ARG A 123 6.66 -17.55 -2.85
CA ARG A 123 7.83 -18.23 -2.23
C ARG A 123 9.14 -17.43 -2.27
N ARG A 124 9.24 -16.43 -3.15
CA ARG A 124 10.44 -15.59 -3.33
C ARG A 124 10.23 -14.18 -2.75
N SER A 125 9.09 -13.93 -2.15
CA SER A 125 8.71 -12.64 -1.58
C SER A 125 8.76 -12.69 -0.06
N LEU A 126 9.11 -11.56 0.55
CA LEU A 126 8.94 -11.34 1.98
C LEU A 126 7.78 -10.36 2.17
N PHE A 127 6.88 -10.69 3.09
CA PHE A 127 5.69 -9.89 3.39
C PHE A 127 5.87 -9.20 4.72
N VAL A 128 5.74 -7.87 4.71
CA VAL A 128 5.67 -7.04 5.92
C VAL A 128 4.28 -6.44 5.95
N TRP A 129 3.51 -6.81 6.97
CA TRP A 129 2.12 -6.39 7.13
C TRP A 129 2.05 -5.17 8.04
N VAL A 130 1.42 -4.11 7.54
CA VAL A 130 1.03 -2.97 8.38
C VAL A 130 -0.44 -3.16 8.71
N GLU A 131 -0.69 -3.73 9.88
CA GLU A 131 -2.02 -4.14 10.29
C GLU A 131 -2.90 -2.94 10.67
N ARG A 132 -4.21 -3.11 10.47
CA ARG A 132 -5.21 -2.19 11.02
C ARG A 132 -5.39 -2.46 12.51
N TYR A 133 -5.92 -1.49 13.25
CA TYR A 133 -6.39 -1.74 14.61
C TYR A 133 -7.70 -2.52 14.58
N ARG A 134 -7.72 -3.73 15.14
CA ARG A 134 -8.88 -4.61 15.07
C ARG A 134 -9.84 -4.43 16.24
N GLU A 135 -11.12 -4.49 15.93
CA GLU A 135 -12.22 -4.42 16.88
C GLU A 135 -12.27 -5.64 17.81
N ASP A 136 -11.78 -6.79 17.35
CA ASP A 136 -11.78 -8.05 18.08
C ASP A 136 -10.51 -8.31 18.89
N ARG A 137 -9.52 -7.40 18.84
CA ARG A 137 -8.27 -7.48 19.60
C ARG A 137 -8.22 -6.40 20.68
N ALA A 138 -8.29 -6.82 21.94
CA ALA A 138 -8.29 -5.88 23.07
C ALA A 138 -7.02 -5.01 23.14
N GLU A 139 -5.88 -5.53 22.68
CA GLU A 139 -4.61 -4.78 22.60
C GLU A 139 -4.67 -3.60 21.62
N ASP A 140 -5.45 -3.72 20.55
CA ASP A 140 -5.59 -2.68 19.53
C ASP A 140 -6.48 -1.53 19.98
N HIS A 141 -7.36 -1.75 20.97
CA HIS A 141 -8.32 -0.73 21.41
C HIS A 141 -7.62 0.50 22.01
N LEU A 142 -6.63 0.27 22.89
CA LEU A 142 -5.86 1.35 23.50
C LEU A 142 -4.99 2.08 22.47
N ALA A 143 -4.36 1.32 21.57
CA ALA A 143 -3.50 1.89 20.54
C ALA A 143 -4.31 2.71 19.51
N PHE A 144 -5.49 2.24 19.13
CA PHE A 144 -6.43 2.99 18.29
C PHE A 144 -6.89 4.29 18.95
N GLY A 145 -7.25 4.25 20.24
CA GLY A 145 -7.59 5.45 21.00
C GLY A 145 -6.43 6.47 21.01
N GLY A 146 -5.20 6.00 21.20
CA GLY A 146 -4.00 6.83 21.10
C GLY A 146 -3.82 7.45 19.73
N LEU A 147 -4.05 6.69 18.66
CA LEU A 147 -4.00 7.20 17.29
C LEU A 147 -5.05 8.29 17.04
N VAL A 148 -6.31 8.03 17.44
CA VAL A 148 -7.41 8.99 17.31
C VAL A 148 -7.04 10.30 18.00
N MET A 149 -6.47 10.23 19.21
CA MET A 149 -6.01 11.42 19.94
C MET A 149 -4.84 12.14 19.27
N ALA A 150 -3.91 11.41 18.67
CA ALA A 150 -2.79 12.01 17.94
C ALA A 150 -3.26 12.78 16.71
N LEU A 151 -4.22 12.22 15.95
CA LEU A 151 -4.80 12.89 14.79
C LEU A 151 -5.74 14.03 15.19
N ALA A 152 -6.51 13.87 16.27
CA ALA A 152 -7.41 14.88 16.84
C ALA A 152 -6.74 16.25 17.02
N ARG A 153 -5.49 16.25 17.51
CA ARG A 153 -4.70 17.46 17.79
C ARG A 153 -4.45 18.34 16.57
N GLN A 154 -4.63 17.81 15.36
CA GLN A 154 -4.45 18.54 14.10
C GLN A 154 -5.71 19.31 13.68
N TYR A 155 -6.83 19.17 14.40
CA TYR A 155 -8.12 19.74 14.04
C TYR A 155 -8.71 20.60 15.17
N PRO A 156 -9.48 21.66 14.84
CA PRO A 156 -10.14 22.49 15.83
C PRO A 156 -11.38 21.77 16.37
N LEU A 157 -11.26 20.98 17.44
CA LEU A 157 -12.40 20.26 18.03
C LEU A 157 -13.18 21.13 19.02
N SER A 158 -14.49 20.91 19.14
CA SER A 158 -15.34 21.63 20.10
C SER A 158 -15.04 21.27 21.55
N SER A 159 -14.44 20.10 21.77
CA SER A 159 -13.93 19.64 23.06
C SER A 159 -12.74 18.70 22.81
N PRO A 160 -11.70 18.69 23.67
CA PRO A 160 -10.59 17.74 23.59
C PRO A 160 -11.05 16.28 23.59
N ASP A 161 -12.14 15.97 24.27
CA ASP A 161 -12.65 14.61 24.44
C ASP A 161 -13.66 14.20 23.36
N LEU A 162 -13.97 15.08 22.39
CA LEU A 162 -15.02 14.85 21.40
C LEU A 162 -14.82 13.51 20.67
N LEU A 163 -13.61 13.22 20.19
CA LEU A 163 -13.34 11.98 19.46
C LEU A 163 -13.21 10.77 20.37
N VAL A 164 -12.74 10.95 21.61
CA VAL A 164 -12.69 9.88 22.62
C VAL A 164 -14.10 9.41 22.96
N ASN A 165 -15.03 10.35 23.12
CA ASN A 165 -16.44 10.09 23.37
C ASN A 165 -17.16 9.49 22.15
N ASN A 166 -16.51 9.47 20.97
CA ASN A 166 -17.06 8.96 19.71
C ASN A 166 -16.10 7.95 19.05
N LEU A 167 -15.33 7.18 19.85
CA LEU A 167 -14.37 6.19 19.31
C LEU A 167 -15.04 5.14 18.43
N GLU A 168 -16.25 4.70 18.78
CA GLU A 168 -17.02 3.77 17.96
C GLU A 168 -17.33 4.34 16.56
N LEU A 169 -17.66 5.64 16.48
CA LEU A 169 -17.91 6.30 15.22
C LEU A 169 -16.62 6.43 14.38
N ALA A 170 -15.50 6.73 15.03
CA ALA A 170 -14.19 6.78 14.40
C ALA A 170 -13.76 5.40 13.88
N LEU A 171 -13.96 4.34 14.67
CA LEU A 171 -13.66 2.96 14.27
C LEU A 171 -14.56 2.53 13.12
N THR A 172 -15.87 2.78 13.21
CA THR A 172 -16.85 2.45 12.17
C THR A 172 -16.50 3.08 10.83
N ASN A 173 -16.07 4.34 10.82
CA ASN A 173 -15.73 5.09 9.61
C ASN A 173 -14.28 4.92 9.14
N SER A 174 -13.47 4.12 9.84
CA SER A 174 -12.09 3.83 9.45
C SER A 174 -11.76 2.36 9.29
N ALA A 175 -12.60 1.47 9.79
CA ALA A 175 -12.28 0.05 9.99
C ALA A 175 -10.93 -0.17 10.72
N GLY A 176 -10.48 0.80 11.52
CA GLY A 176 -9.18 0.76 12.20
C GLY A 176 -7.98 1.11 11.32
N SER A 177 -8.19 1.59 10.10
CA SER A 177 -7.13 2.05 9.21
C SER A 177 -6.78 3.51 9.47
N PHE A 178 -5.47 3.81 9.58
CA PHE A 178 -4.96 5.18 9.72
C PHE A 178 -5.42 6.11 8.59
N GLY A 179 -5.32 5.64 7.35
CA GLY A 179 -5.64 6.44 6.16
C GLY A 179 -7.11 6.84 6.12
N GLU A 180 -8.01 5.90 6.40
CA GLU A 180 -9.45 6.16 6.44
C GLU A 180 -9.83 7.06 7.61
N LEU A 181 -9.20 6.90 8.78
CA LEU A 181 -9.40 7.79 9.92
C LEU A 181 -8.98 9.24 9.60
N LYS A 182 -7.83 9.43 8.97
CA LYS A 182 -7.37 10.75 8.50
C LYS A 182 -8.36 11.38 7.52
N GLN A 183 -8.88 10.59 6.57
CA GLN A 183 -9.88 11.07 5.61
C GLN A 183 -11.22 11.41 6.28
N PHE A 184 -11.65 10.60 7.25
CA PHE A 184 -12.86 10.87 8.03
C PHE A 184 -12.78 12.22 8.75
N LEU A 185 -11.67 12.49 9.43
CA LEU A 185 -11.45 13.79 10.10
C LEU A 185 -11.35 14.95 9.12
N ALA A 186 -10.72 14.75 7.95
CA ALA A 186 -10.69 15.75 6.90
C ALA A 186 -12.11 16.07 6.37
N ARG A 187 -12.98 15.07 6.20
CA ARG A 187 -14.39 15.27 5.82
C ARG A 187 -15.17 16.00 6.93
N ALA A 188 -14.89 15.71 8.19
CA ALA A 188 -15.51 16.41 9.32
C ALA A 188 -15.09 17.89 9.35
N ASP A 189 -13.83 18.21 9.09
CA ASP A 189 -13.38 19.60 8.96
C ASP A 189 -14.05 20.30 7.76
N GLN A 190 -14.22 19.60 6.64
CA GLN A 190 -14.98 20.13 5.50
C GLN A 190 -16.45 20.40 5.86
N ALA A 191 -17.10 19.51 6.62
CA ALA A 191 -18.47 19.71 7.09
C ALA A 191 -18.57 20.93 8.03
N ARG A 192 -17.63 21.07 8.98
CA ARG A 192 -17.51 22.26 9.83
C ARG A 192 -17.38 23.54 9.02
N ARG A 193 -16.51 23.56 8.01
CA ARG A 193 -16.31 24.72 7.12
C ARG A 193 -17.57 25.10 6.35
N ARG A 194 -18.31 24.10 5.83
CA ARG A 194 -19.61 24.34 5.15
C ARG A 194 -20.64 24.96 6.09
N ARG A 195 -20.63 24.57 7.37
CA ARG A 195 -21.46 25.15 8.44
C ARG A 195 -20.94 26.49 8.95
N GLN A 196 -19.77 26.96 8.49
CA GLN A 196 -19.10 28.17 8.94
C GLN A 196 -18.86 28.23 10.46
N ALA A 197 -18.60 27.08 11.08
CA ALA A 197 -18.33 26.98 12.51
C ALA A 197 -16.82 27.05 12.82
N GLU A 198 -16.44 27.54 14.00
CA GLU A 198 -15.03 27.63 14.41
C GLU A 198 -14.43 26.26 14.77
N SER A 199 -15.25 25.34 15.29
CA SER A 199 -14.81 24.02 15.75
C SER A 199 -15.70 22.87 15.24
N ILE A 200 -15.09 21.69 15.04
CA ILE A 200 -15.74 20.42 14.69
C ILE A 200 -16.53 19.96 15.90
N GLY A 201 -17.83 19.73 15.73
CA GLY A 201 -18.70 19.10 16.73
C GLY A 201 -19.20 17.74 16.28
N THR A 202 -20.02 17.10 17.12
CA THR A 202 -20.61 15.77 16.83
C THR A 202 -21.41 15.75 15.52
N CYS A 203 -22.13 16.83 15.21
CA CYS A 203 -22.90 16.92 13.96
C CYS A 203 -22.01 16.84 12.70
N ASP A 204 -20.79 17.39 12.76
CA ASP A 204 -19.85 17.35 11.64
C ASP A 204 -19.24 15.95 11.49
N LEU A 205 -18.98 15.25 12.60
CA LEU A 205 -18.54 13.84 12.59
C LEU A 205 -19.61 12.92 11.99
N ILE A 206 -20.87 13.10 12.38
CA ILE A 206 -21.99 12.36 11.81
C ILE A 206 -22.10 12.66 10.31
N SER A 207 -22.03 13.94 9.91
CA SER A 207 -22.09 14.33 8.50
C SER A 207 -20.91 13.83 7.66
N ALA A 208 -19.76 13.56 8.28
CA ALA A 208 -18.57 13.02 7.61
C ALA A 208 -18.61 11.51 7.42
N SER A 209 -19.58 10.84 8.04
CA SER A 209 -19.71 9.39 7.95
C SER A 209 -20.09 8.96 6.54
N TYR A 210 -19.55 7.82 6.13
CA TYR A 210 -19.90 7.22 4.85
C TYR A 210 -21.33 6.68 4.86
N SER A 211 -21.88 6.40 3.67
CA SER A 211 -23.14 5.65 3.60
C SER A 211 -22.96 4.23 4.16
N ARG A 212 -24.07 3.60 4.57
CA ARG A 212 -24.04 2.22 5.09
C ARG A 212 -23.33 1.25 4.14
N ASP A 213 -23.62 1.32 2.84
CA ASP A 213 -23.03 0.40 1.86
C ASP A 213 -21.53 0.62 1.69
N GLN A 214 -21.08 1.87 1.76
CA GLN A 214 -19.65 2.21 1.72
C GLN A 214 -18.92 1.71 2.97
N ILE A 215 -19.52 1.86 4.16
CA ILE A 215 -18.99 1.32 5.41
C ILE A 215 -18.88 -0.20 5.28
N LEU A 216 -19.95 -0.90 4.89
CA LEU A 216 -19.91 -2.36 4.72
C LEU A 216 -18.82 -2.79 3.73
N SER A 217 -18.70 -2.11 2.59
CA SER A 217 -17.65 -2.42 1.60
C SER A 217 -16.24 -2.19 2.14
N MET A 218 -16.01 -1.11 2.89
CA MET A 218 -14.71 -0.83 3.51
C MET A 218 -14.34 -1.90 4.54
N TRP A 219 -15.29 -2.30 5.38
CA TRP A 219 -15.11 -3.34 6.38
C TRP A 219 -14.86 -4.72 5.77
N GLU A 220 -15.52 -5.06 4.65
CA GLU A 220 -15.21 -6.28 3.91
C GLU A 220 -13.77 -6.29 3.38
N VAL A 221 -13.31 -5.19 2.79
CA VAL A 221 -11.92 -5.08 2.32
C VAL A 221 -10.92 -5.19 3.49
N ALA A 222 -11.22 -4.58 4.63
CA ALA A 222 -10.39 -4.66 5.82
C ALA A 222 -10.29 -6.10 6.35
N LYS A 223 -11.41 -6.83 6.41
CA LYS A 223 -11.44 -8.23 6.87
C LYS A 223 -10.81 -9.19 5.87
N GLU A 224 -10.91 -8.91 4.58
CA GLU A 224 -10.18 -9.68 3.55
C GLU A 224 -8.67 -9.57 3.78
N PHE A 225 -8.17 -8.37 4.11
CA PHE A 225 -6.77 -8.17 4.43
C PHE A 225 -6.32 -8.97 5.65
N ASP A 226 -7.13 -8.99 6.71
CA ASP A 226 -6.84 -9.77 7.91
C ASP A 226 -6.72 -11.27 7.57
N ARG A 227 -7.61 -11.78 6.71
CA ARG A 227 -7.59 -13.19 6.25
C ARG A 227 -6.35 -13.57 5.44
N LEU A 228 -5.76 -12.63 4.70
CA LEU A 228 -4.51 -12.89 3.96
C LEU A 228 -3.31 -13.13 4.88
N GLN A 229 -3.37 -12.61 6.11
CA GLN A 229 -2.30 -12.73 7.11
C GLN A 229 -2.45 -13.99 7.95
N GLU A 230 -3.69 -14.48 8.10
CA GLU A 230 -3.95 -15.66 8.89
C GLU A 230 -3.16 -16.85 8.32
N PRO A 231 -2.31 -17.50 9.14
CA PRO A 231 -1.57 -18.66 8.67
C PRO A 231 -2.56 -19.73 8.23
N ASN A 232 -2.36 -20.27 7.03
CA ASN A 232 -3.16 -21.37 6.53
C ASN A 232 -2.97 -22.60 7.43
N VAL A 233 -4.02 -22.84 8.23
CA VAL A 233 -4.59 -24.13 8.59
C VAL A 233 -3.95 -24.89 9.76
N LEU A 234 -4.76 -25.11 10.81
CA LEU A 234 -4.60 -26.23 11.74
C LEU A 234 -4.93 -27.51 10.97
N ALA A 235 -4.15 -28.60 11.13
CA ALA A 235 -4.28 -29.84 10.34
C ALA A 235 -5.72 -30.37 10.11
N ARG A 236 -6.67 -30.07 10.99
CA ARG A 236 -8.10 -30.38 10.86
C ARG A 236 -8.79 -29.73 9.64
N ASP A 237 -8.37 -28.54 9.21
CA ASP A 237 -9.00 -27.85 8.07
C ASP A 237 -8.46 -28.33 6.71
N LEU A 238 -7.43 -29.21 6.71
CA LEU A 238 -6.93 -29.92 5.51
C LEU A 238 -7.71 -31.20 5.19
N SER A 239 -8.78 -31.51 5.94
CA SER A 239 -9.58 -32.73 5.78
C SER A 239 -10.27 -32.87 4.41
N HIS A 240 -10.33 -31.79 3.63
CA HIS A 240 -10.82 -31.77 2.25
C HIS A 240 -9.75 -32.16 1.21
N LEU A 241 -8.48 -32.27 1.60
CA LEU A 241 -7.41 -32.76 0.73
C LEU A 241 -7.34 -34.29 0.85
N ASP A 242 -7.92 -34.98 -0.13
CA ASP A 242 -7.85 -36.44 -0.22
C ASP A 242 -6.45 -36.86 -0.71
N LEU A 243 -5.49 -36.92 0.22
CA LEU A 243 -4.10 -37.23 -0.06
C LEU A 243 -3.87 -38.73 0.06
N ALA A 244 -3.98 -39.45 -1.06
CA ALA A 244 -3.61 -40.87 -1.14
C ALA A 244 -2.08 -41.04 -1.08
N TRP A 245 -1.52 -41.09 0.13
CA TRP A 245 -0.13 -41.48 0.40
C TRP A 245 -0.07 -42.89 1.00
N ALA A 246 -0.37 -43.93 0.21
CA ALA A 246 -0.09 -45.31 0.60
C ALA A 246 -0.07 -46.26 -0.61
N GLY A 247 1.13 -46.65 -1.02
CA GLY A 247 1.31 -47.68 -2.06
C GLY A 247 2.76 -47.83 -2.49
N GLY A 248 3.69 -48.09 -1.56
CA GLY A 248 5.07 -48.33 -1.98
C GLY A 248 6.16 -48.20 -0.92
N LEU A 249 5.95 -48.69 0.30
CA LEU A 249 7.07 -49.15 1.11
C LEU A 249 6.85 -50.63 1.36
N GLY A 250 7.23 -51.40 0.33
CA GLY A 250 7.31 -52.85 0.42
C GLY A 250 8.27 -53.22 1.55
N SER A 251 7.77 -54.03 2.47
CA SER A 251 8.57 -54.82 3.40
C SER A 251 9.44 -55.78 2.60
N GLY A 252 10.67 -55.37 2.30
CA GLY A 252 11.73 -56.28 1.89
C GLY A 252 12.27 -56.99 3.12
N SER A 253 11.69 -58.15 3.41
CA SER A 253 12.30 -59.23 4.22
C SER A 253 13.22 -60.07 3.36
#